data_AF-A0A4S4MSI5-F1
#
_entry.id   AF-A0A4S4MSI5-F1
#
_cell.length_a   1.000
_cell.length_b   1.000
_cell.length_c   1.000
_cell.angle_alpha   90.00
_cell.angle_beta   90.00
_cell.angle_gamma   90.00
#
_symmetry.space_group_name_H-M   'P 1'
#
loop_
_entity.id
_entity.type
_entity.pdbx_description
1 polymer ?
#
loop_
_entity_poly.entity_id
_entity_poly.type
_entity_poly.pdbx_seq_one_letter_code
_entity_poly.pdbx_strand_id
1 'polypeptide(L)'
;MKFIMSNPTERLGRTAAIASAQCLGGGPSVNFVIYNLNRAPASDFNDWETQYNNPGWSYKDLIPLMRKAETYQPDPEANAHNSSGPLKASWSGCFTNIAQDFLEVAAKYDK
;
A
#
# COMPACT_ATOMS: atom_id res chain seq x y z
N MET A 1 -1.80 -20.68 1.38
CA MET A 1 -1.50 -19.72 2.48
C MET A 1 -0.91 -20.52 3.63
N LYS A 2 0.14 -20.02 4.26
CA LYS A 2 0.83 -20.66 5.38
C LYS A 2 0.68 -19.79 6.61
N PHE A 3 0.39 -20.40 7.76
CA PHE A 3 0.40 -19.71 9.04
C PHE A 3 1.70 -20.02 9.76
N ILE A 4 2.42 -18.97 10.14
CA ILE A 4 3.66 -19.05 10.94
C ILE A 4 3.30 -18.56 12.34
N MET A 5 3.52 -19.40 13.33
CA MET A 5 3.25 -19.06 14.73
C MET A 5 4.40 -18.24 15.29
N SER A 6 4.10 -17.12 15.96
CA SER A 6 5.11 -16.33 16.66
C SER A 6 5.68 -17.09 17.86
N ASN A 7 6.76 -16.57 18.45
CA ASN A 7 7.11 -16.97 19.82
C ASN A 7 6.04 -16.42 20.79
N PRO A 8 5.78 -17.08 21.92
CA PRO A 8 4.96 -16.52 22.99
C PRO A 8 5.54 -15.21 23.47
N THR A 9 4.68 -14.21 23.73
CA THR A 9 5.10 -12.94 24.31
C THR A 9 4.16 -12.57 25.46
N GLU A 10 4.73 -12.09 26.57
CA GLU A 10 3.95 -11.70 27.75
C GLU A 10 2.94 -10.60 27.43
N ARG A 11 3.31 -9.65 26.56
CA ARG A 11 2.46 -8.54 26.13
C ARG A 11 1.15 -8.97 25.47
N LEU A 12 1.15 -10.11 24.79
CA LEU A 12 -0.04 -10.60 24.08
C LEU A 12 -0.78 -11.67 24.88
N GLY A 13 -0.12 -12.30 25.88
CA GLY A 13 -0.67 -13.44 26.62
C GLY A 13 -0.99 -14.66 25.75
N ARG A 14 -0.59 -14.64 24.47
CA ARG A 14 -0.88 -15.66 23.47
C ARG A 14 0.18 -15.68 22.38
N THR A 15 0.18 -16.75 21.61
CA THR A 15 0.90 -16.80 20.34
C THR A 15 0.08 -16.17 19.22
N ALA A 16 0.72 -15.36 18.37
CA ALA A 16 0.10 -14.77 17.20
C ALA A 16 0.31 -15.67 15.96
N ALA A 17 -0.74 -15.89 15.19
CA ALA A 17 -0.64 -16.52 13.89
C ALA A 17 -0.38 -15.47 12.82
N ILE A 18 0.72 -15.60 12.09
CA ILE A 18 1.12 -14.71 11.00
C ILE A 18 0.82 -15.41 9.69
N ALA A 19 -0.18 -14.91 8.96
CA ALA A 19 -0.54 -15.43 7.64
C ALA A 19 0.47 -14.95 6.59
N SER A 20 0.99 -15.86 5.78
CA SER A 20 1.85 -15.57 4.63
C SER A 20 1.39 -16.31 3.38
N ALA A 21 1.55 -15.67 2.23
CA ALA A 21 1.20 -16.29 0.97
C ALA A 21 2.15 -17.44 0.63
N GLN A 22 1.59 -18.51 0.06
CA GLN A 22 2.37 -19.66 -0.41
C GLN A 22 1.73 -20.16 -1.71
N CYS A 23 1.77 -19.31 -2.73
CA CYS A 23 1.26 -19.54 -4.08
C CYS A 23 2.04 -18.68 -5.07
N LEU A 24 1.90 -18.96 -6.36
CA LEU A 24 2.44 -18.09 -7.41
C LEU A 24 1.86 -16.67 -7.28
N GLY A 25 2.70 -15.66 -7.46
CA GLY A 25 2.37 -14.24 -7.24
C GLY A 25 2.49 -13.78 -5.78
N GLY A 26 2.62 -14.69 -4.80
CA GLY A 26 2.87 -14.34 -3.41
C GLY A 26 1.75 -13.52 -2.76
N GLY A 27 2.13 -12.52 -1.95
CA GLY A 27 1.20 -11.67 -1.20
C GLY A 27 0.10 -11.02 -2.04
N PRO A 28 0.41 -10.41 -3.19
CA PRO A 28 -0.58 -9.85 -4.11
C PRO A 28 -1.73 -10.80 -4.51
N SER A 29 -1.49 -12.11 -4.56
CA SER A 29 -2.51 -13.10 -4.92
C SER A 29 -3.55 -13.35 -3.82
N VAL A 30 -3.31 -12.90 -2.58
CA VAL A 30 -4.16 -13.19 -1.41
C VAL A 30 -4.43 -11.96 -0.53
N ASN A 31 -4.00 -10.76 -0.96
CA ASN A 31 -4.15 -9.54 -0.18
C ASN A 31 -5.58 -8.96 -0.28
N PHE A 32 -5.83 -7.86 0.42
CA PHE A 32 -7.12 -7.15 0.38
C PHE A 32 -7.28 -6.21 -0.82
N VAL A 33 -6.34 -6.23 -1.78
CA VAL A 33 -6.38 -5.43 -3.00
C VAL A 33 -6.50 -3.92 -2.73
N ILE A 34 -6.03 -3.46 -1.57
CA ILE A 34 -6.00 -2.04 -1.22
C ILE A 34 -4.82 -1.39 -1.93
N TYR A 35 -5.12 -0.42 -2.79
CA TYR A 35 -4.13 0.36 -3.52
C TYR A 35 -3.61 1.53 -2.67
N ASN A 36 -2.71 1.25 -1.74
CA ASN A 36 -1.96 2.26 -0.96
C ASN A 36 -0.43 1.98 -0.97
N LEU A 37 -0.04 0.73 -1.23
CA LEU A 37 1.32 0.23 -0.98
C LEU A 37 2.40 0.81 -1.91
N ASN A 38 2.01 1.37 -3.07
CA ASN A 38 2.94 2.00 -4.01
C ASN A 38 3.23 3.48 -3.69
N ARG A 39 2.65 4.03 -2.61
CA ARG A 39 2.69 5.47 -2.30
C ARG A 39 2.82 5.70 -0.79
N ALA A 40 3.87 5.16 -0.18
CA ALA A 40 4.22 5.57 1.18
C ALA A 40 4.60 7.08 1.21
N PRO A 41 4.45 7.76 2.36
CA PRO A 41 4.95 9.12 2.54
C PRO A 41 6.39 9.29 2.07
N ALA A 42 6.70 10.44 1.46
CA ALA A 42 8.05 10.70 0.96
C ALA A 42 9.13 10.61 2.05
N SER A 43 8.77 10.91 3.31
CA SER A 43 9.64 10.76 4.48
C SER A 43 10.19 9.34 4.62
N ASP A 44 9.36 8.32 4.38
CA ASP A 44 9.72 6.92 4.62
C ASP A 44 10.86 6.47 3.70
N PHE A 45 10.88 6.98 2.46
CA PHE A 45 11.96 6.74 1.50
C PHE A 45 13.17 7.64 1.74
N ASN A 46 12.95 8.91 2.12
CA ASN A 46 14.04 9.83 2.43
C ASN A 46 14.83 9.37 3.67
N ASP A 47 14.18 8.68 4.61
CA ASP A 47 14.86 8.07 5.76
C ASP A 47 15.82 6.95 5.33
N TRP A 48 15.51 6.20 4.25
CA TRP A 48 16.44 5.21 3.70
C TRP A 48 17.74 5.83 3.20
N GLU A 49 17.64 6.97 2.54
CA GLU A 49 18.81 7.69 2.08
C GLU A 49 19.56 8.35 3.25
N THR A 50 18.86 9.05 4.14
CA THR A 50 19.47 9.91 5.15
C THR A 50 19.89 9.16 6.42
N GLN A 51 19.04 8.29 6.97
CA GLN A 51 19.31 7.59 8.23
C GLN A 51 20.10 6.30 8.02
N TYR A 52 19.84 5.60 6.92
CA TYR A 52 20.47 4.31 6.61
C TYR A 52 21.56 4.42 5.54
N ASN A 53 21.88 5.64 5.08
CA ASN A 53 22.99 5.95 4.17
C ASN A 53 22.93 5.15 2.85
N ASN A 54 21.72 4.97 2.30
CA ASN A 54 21.47 4.27 1.03
C ASN A 54 21.16 5.27 -0.10
N PRO A 55 22.19 5.80 -0.80
CA PRO A 55 21.97 6.76 -1.87
C PRO A 55 21.13 6.16 -3.01
N GLY A 56 20.24 6.96 -3.60
CA GLY A 56 19.34 6.53 -4.68
C GLY A 56 18.06 5.83 -4.21
N TRP A 57 17.84 5.73 -2.91
CA TRP A 57 16.59 5.24 -2.30
C TRP A 57 15.68 6.36 -1.80
N SER A 58 16.01 7.62 -2.13
CA SER A 58 15.16 8.77 -1.83
C SER A 58 13.82 8.68 -2.58
N TYR A 59 12.80 9.37 -2.09
CA TYR A 59 11.51 9.43 -2.79
C TYR A 59 11.66 9.96 -4.22
N LYS A 60 12.57 10.92 -4.42
CA LYS A 60 12.82 11.55 -5.72
C LYS A 60 13.38 10.56 -6.74
N ASP A 61 14.17 9.59 -6.29
CA ASP A 61 14.77 8.58 -7.16
C ASP A 61 13.82 7.41 -7.44
N LEU A 62 12.92 7.11 -6.50
CA LEU A 62 11.99 5.99 -6.62
C LEU A 62 10.67 6.35 -7.32
N ILE A 63 10.24 7.62 -7.29
CA ILE A 63 8.98 8.05 -7.92
C ILE A 63 8.87 7.68 -9.42
N PRO A 64 9.92 7.73 -10.26
CA PRO A 64 9.82 7.30 -11.65
C PRO A 64 9.58 5.80 -11.79
N LEU A 65 10.12 4.99 -10.87
CA LEU A 65 9.93 3.53 -10.84
C LEU A 65 8.51 3.17 -10.41
N MET A 66 7.97 3.85 -9.41
CA MET A 66 6.58 3.68 -8.97
C MET A 66 5.61 4.00 -10.12
N ARG A 67 5.85 5.12 -10.82
CA ARG A 67 5.09 5.50 -12.02
C ARG A 67 5.22 4.47 -13.13
N LYS A 68 6.41 3.92 -13.39
CA LYS A 68 6.59 2.89 -14.41
C LYS A 68 5.78 1.61 -14.13
N ALA A 69 5.57 1.27 -12.86
CA ALA A 69 4.91 0.02 -12.47
C ALA A 69 3.38 0.04 -12.64
N GLU A 70 2.74 1.21 -12.63
CA GLU A 70 1.28 1.32 -12.52
C GLU A 70 0.58 1.94 -13.73
N THR A 71 -0.69 1.54 -13.90
CA THR A 71 -1.71 2.20 -14.70
C THR A 71 -2.83 2.62 -13.76
N TYR A 72 -2.89 3.91 -13.44
CA TYR A 72 -3.93 4.49 -12.61
C TYR A 72 -5.13 4.87 -13.49
N GLN A 73 -6.21 4.11 -13.35
CA GLN A 73 -7.44 4.27 -14.15
C GLN A 73 -8.43 5.32 -13.61
N PRO A 74 -8.49 5.63 -12.29
CA PRO A 74 -9.39 6.64 -11.75
C PRO A 74 -9.21 8.05 -12.31
N ASP A 75 -7.95 8.48 -12.46
CA ASP A 75 -7.60 9.80 -12.97
C ASP A 75 -6.33 9.72 -13.83
N PRO A 76 -6.47 9.59 -15.16
CA PRO A 76 -5.35 9.50 -16.07
C PRO A 76 -4.47 10.77 -16.11
N GLU A 77 -4.97 11.92 -15.65
CA GLU A 77 -4.24 13.20 -15.68
C GLU A 77 -3.53 13.51 -14.35
N ALA A 78 -3.65 12.63 -13.36
CA ALA A 78 -2.98 12.82 -12.08
C ALA A 78 -1.45 12.84 -12.26
N ASN A 79 -0.84 14.01 -12.07
CA ASN A 79 0.61 14.27 -12.25
C ASN A 79 1.52 13.29 -11.50
N ALA A 80 1.04 12.78 -10.37
CA ALA A 80 1.78 11.84 -9.55
C ALA A 80 1.84 10.44 -10.17
N HIS A 81 0.87 10.04 -11.00
CA HIS A 81 0.65 8.68 -11.48
C HIS A 81 1.10 8.49 -12.94
N ASN A 82 0.88 7.28 -13.45
CA ASN A 82 1.10 6.91 -14.85
C ASN A 82 -0.07 6.04 -15.32
N SER A 83 -0.27 5.98 -16.63
CA SER A 83 -1.40 5.31 -17.29
C SER A 83 -0.96 4.14 -18.19
N SER A 84 0.29 3.69 -18.08
CA SER A 84 0.89 2.72 -19.02
C SER A 84 1.63 1.53 -18.37
N GLY A 85 1.68 1.44 -17.04
CA GLY A 85 2.34 0.35 -16.32
C GLY A 85 1.53 -0.96 -16.28
N PRO A 86 2.17 -2.10 -16.00
CA PRO A 86 1.52 -3.41 -16.00
C PRO A 86 0.48 -3.60 -14.88
N LEU A 87 0.60 -2.88 -13.76
CA LEU A 87 -0.31 -3.00 -12.63
C LEU A 87 -1.48 -2.02 -12.78
N LYS A 88 -2.66 -2.52 -13.12
CA LYS A 88 -3.87 -1.71 -13.26
C LYS A 88 -4.50 -1.47 -11.89
N ALA A 89 -4.63 -0.21 -11.51
CA ALA A 89 -5.34 0.23 -10.32
C ALA A 89 -6.63 0.92 -10.73
N SER A 90 -7.75 0.53 -10.11
CA SER A 90 -9.08 1.06 -10.38
C SER A 90 -9.85 1.27 -9.08
N TRP A 91 -10.98 1.96 -9.19
CA TRP A 91 -12.01 1.85 -8.16
C TRP A 91 -12.57 0.43 -8.10
N SER A 92 -13.16 0.09 -6.95
CA SER A 92 -13.98 -1.10 -6.82
C SER A 92 -15.16 -1.05 -7.80
N GLY A 93 -15.52 -2.19 -8.39
CA GLY A 93 -16.75 -2.31 -9.19
C GLY A 93 -18.03 -2.32 -8.35
N CYS A 94 -17.91 -2.41 -7.02
CA CYS A 94 -19.02 -2.37 -6.08
C CYS A 94 -18.79 -1.24 -5.08
N PHE A 95 -19.70 -0.25 -5.09
CA PHE A 95 -19.72 0.86 -4.16
C PHE A 95 -20.87 0.67 -3.18
N THR A 96 -20.53 0.54 -1.90
CA THR A 96 -21.52 0.51 -0.81
C THR A 96 -21.74 1.92 -0.26
N ASN A 97 -22.84 2.15 0.45
CA ASN A 97 -23.09 3.42 1.13
C ASN A 97 -22.06 3.72 2.22
N ILE A 98 -21.41 2.70 2.79
CA ILE A 98 -20.46 2.81 3.90
C ILE A 98 -19.31 3.77 3.56
N ALA A 99 -18.78 3.73 2.32
CA ALA A 99 -17.68 4.60 1.93
C ALA A 99 -18.09 6.08 1.94
N GLN A 100 -19.31 6.37 1.46
CA GLN A 100 -19.85 7.73 1.43
C GLN A 100 -20.16 8.21 2.86
N ASP A 101 -20.83 7.39 3.66
CA ASP A 101 -21.15 7.70 5.06
C ASP A 101 -19.87 7.98 5.86
N PHE A 102 -18.81 7.20 5.63
CA PHE A 102 -17.51 7.40 6.25
C PHE A 102 -16.91 8.78 5.89
N LEU A 103 -16.91 9.16 4.61
CA LEU A 103 -16.37 10.44 4.16
C LEU A 103 -17.15 11.63 4.74
N GLU A 104 -18.49 11.52 4.80
CA GLU A 104 -19.34 12.57 5.36
C GLU A 104 -19.13 12.78 6.86
N VAL A 105 -18.91 11.69 7.61
CA VAL A 105 -18.60 11.78 9.04
C VAL A 105 -17.19 12.31 9.24
N ALA A 106 -16.19 11.78 8.52
CA ALA A 106 -14.80 12.21 8.65
C ALA A 106 -14.63 13.72 8.43
N ALA A 107 -15.30 14.28 7.42
CA ALA A 107 -15.26 15.71 7.11
C ALA A 107 -15.79 16.62 8.24
N LYS A 108 -16.57 16.09 9.20
CA LYS A 108 -17.04 16.88 10.36
C LYS A 108 -15.99 17.00 11.46
N TYR A 109 -15.01 16.10 11.49
CA TYR A 109 -13.98 16.03 12.53
C TYR A 109 -12.60 16.48 12.05
N ASP A 110 -12.35 16.42 10.74
CA ASP A 110 -11.16 17.00 10.11
C ASP A 110 -11.39 18.51 9.91
N LYS A 111 -10.76 19.33 10.75
CA LYS A 111 -10.91 20.81 10.77
C LYS A 111 -9.82 21.51 9.97
#